data_AF-A0A3A6Q776-F1
#
_entry.id   AF-A0A3A6Q776-F1
#
_cell.length_a   1.000
_cell.length_b   1.000
_cell.length_c   1.000
_cell.angle_alpha   90.00
_cell.angle_beta   90.00
_cell.angle_gamma   90.00
#
_symmetry.space_group_name_H-M   'P 1'
#
loop_
_entity.id
_entity.type
_entity.pdbx_description
1 polymer ?
#
loop_
_entity_poly.entity_id
_entity_poly.type
_entity_poly.pdbx_seq_one_letter_code
_entity_poly.pdbx_strand_id
1 'polypeptide(L)'
;MKTYPEFLEDHLGQIEYGWSGDCEGNEVPFQIVKYSEGPFTGTVTYSTLGLSNERLVSSVSKKQIRQELIFVSYSTFGDENIPGILQQVGLEALKTNNAYLRGDVIGPYGTLFEG
;
A
#
# COMPACT_ATOMS: atom_id res chain seq x y z
N MET A 1 -3.35 -12.59 -21.54
CA MET A 1 -3.47 -11.24 -20.95
C MET A 1 -3.04 -11.39 -19.51
N LYS A 2 -2.01 -10.67 -19.06
CA LYS A 2 -1.55 -10.79 -17.66
C LYS A 2 -2.57 -10.16 -16.72
N THR A 3 -2.80 -10.79 -15.58
CA THR A 3 -3.59 -10.20 -14.50
C THR A 3 -2.79 -9.08 -13.83
N TYR A 4 -3.47 -8.22 -13.05
CA TYR A 4 -2.78 -7.15 -12.34
C TYR A 4 -1.75 -7.66 -11.31
N PRO A 5 -2.06 -8.69 -10.48
CA PRO A 5 -1.06 -9.32 -9.63
C PRO A 5 0.15 -9.87 -10.39
N GLU A 6 -0.07 -10.58 -11.51
CA GLU A 6 1.02 -11.10 -12.35
C GLU A 6 1.93 -9.96 -12.86
N PHE A 7 1.33 -8.83 -13.27
CA PHE A 7 2.09 -7.65 -13.67
C PHE A 7 2.93 -7.09 -12.52
N LEU A 8 2.39 -7.01 -11.30
CA LEU A 8 3.15 -6.55 -10.14
C LEU A 8 4.29 -7.51 -9.81
N GLU A 9 4.04 -8.82 -9.87
CA GLU A 9 5.05 -9.83 -9.56
C GLU A 9 6.23 -9.84 -10.54
N ASP A 10 5.98 -9.55 -11.82
CA ASP A 10 7.05 -9.40 -12.82
C ASP A 10 7.99 -8.22 -12.51
N HIS A 11 7.52 -7.21 -11.78
CA HIS A 11 8.27 -5.95 -11.57
C HIS A 11 8.78 -5.79 -10.14
N LEU A 12 8.13 -6.42 -9.16
CA LEU A 12 8.41 -6.26 -7.73
C LEU A 12 8.92 -7.55 -7.08
N GLY A 13 8.99 -8.66 -7.83
CA GLY A 13 9.26 -10.00 -7.30
C GLY A 13 7.98 -10.76 -6.96
N GLN A 14 8.08 -12.04 -6.62
CA GLN A 14 6.91 -12.85 -6.27
C GLN A 14 6.24 -12.32 -4.99
N ILE A 15 4.92 -12.39 -4.90
CA ILE A 15 4.22 -12.13 -3.64
C ILE A 15 4.55 -13.28 -2.67
N GLU A 16 5.16 -12.95 -1.54
CA GLU A 16 5.51 -13.95 -0.52
C GLU A 16 4.29 -14.30 0.33
N TYR A 17 3.59 -13.27 0.82
CA TYR A 17 2.39 -13.36 1.65
C TYR A 17 1.70 -11.99 1.75
N GLY A 18 0.55 -11.95 2.41
CA GLY A 18 -0.19 -10.72 2.63
C GLY A 18 -1.13 -10.76 3.83
N TRP A 19 -1.70 -9.60 4.11
CA TRP A 19 -2.64 -9.33 5.20
C TRP A 19 -3.97 -8.87 4.61
N SER A 20 -5.06 -9.55 4.97
CA SER A 20 -6.41 -9.30 4.45
C SER A 20 -7.39 -8.74 5.49
N GLY A 21 -6.92 -8.48 6.71
CA GLY A 21 -7.71 -7.94 7.80
C GLY A 21 -6.98 -6.82 8.53
N ASP A 22 -7.70 -6.06 9.34
CA ASP A 22 -7.10 -5.12 10.29
C ASP A 22 -6.53 -5.82 11.53
N CYS A 23 -5.96 -5.04 12.45
CA CYS A 23 -5.38 -5.55 13.68
C CYS A 23 -6.42 -6.19 14.63
N GLU A 24 -7.71 -5.93 14.43
CA GLU A 24 -8.81 -6.52 15.18
C GLU A 24 -9.39 -7.76 14.47
N GLY A 25 -8.89 -8.09 13.28
CA GLY A 25 -9.34 -9.23 12.47
C GLY A 25 -10.58 -8.93 11.63
N ASN A 26 -10.99 -7.67 11.49
CA ASN A 26 -12.08 -7.30 10.60
C ASN A 26 -11.61 -7.35 9.13
N GLU A 27 -12.52 -7.71 8.23
CA GLU A 27 -12.25 -7.66 6.79
C GLU A 27 -12.02 -6.22 6.33
N VAL A 28 -11.05 -6.04 5.44
CA VAL A 28 -10.78 -4.76 4.77
C VAL A 28 -10.95 -4.87 3.25
N PRO A 29 -11.30 -3.76 2.58
CA PRO A 29 -11.63 -3.77 1.15
C PRO A 29 -10.44 -4.03 0.20
N PHE A 30 -9.21 -4.06 0.73
CA PHE A 30 -7.99 -4.36 0.00
C PHE A 30 -7.00 -5.07 0.92
N GLN A 31 -6.05 -5.78 0.33
CA GLN A 31 -4.99 -6.48 1.06
C GLN A 31 -3.73 -5.63 1.11
N ILE A 32 -2.86 -5.91 2.07
CA ILE A 32 -1.44 -5.55 1.97
C ILE A 32 -0.68 -6.79 1.55
N VAL A 33 0.22 -6.68 0.59
CA VAL A 33 1.09 -7.78 0.15
C VAL A 33 2.55 -7.38 0.25
N LYS A 34 3.39 -8.36 0.54
CA LYS A 34 4.85 -8.25 0.54
C LYS A 34 5.41 -9.00 -0.65
N TYR A 35 6.40 -8.40 -1.30
CA TYR A 35 7.11 -8.98 -2.42
C TYR A 35 8.52 -9.41 -2.03
N SER A 36 9.04 -10.42 -2.73
CA SER A 36 10.38 -10.97 -2.49
C SER A 36 11.52 -10.03 -2.89
N GLU A 37 11.24 -8.97 -3.64
CA GLU A 37 12.24 -8.02 -4.13
C GLU A 37 11.89 -6.56 -3.84
N GLY A 38 12.91 -5.72 -3.96
CA GLY A 38 12.80 -4.27 -3.90
C GLY A 38 13.63 -3.62 -4.99
N PRO A 39 13.37 -2.34 -5.31
CA PRO A 39 14.05 -1.64 -6.40
C PRO A 39 15.56 -1.46 -6.16
N PHE A 40 16.03 -1.67 -4.92
CA PHE A 40 17.43 -1.56 -4.53
C PHE A 40 17.91 -2.79 -3.77
N THR A 41 19.21 -3.08 -3.82
CA THR A 41 19.81 -4.18 -3.05
C THR A 41 19.53 -4.01 -1.55
N GLY A 42 19.08 -5.08 -0.90
CA GLY A 42 18.76 -5.07 0.53
C GLY A 42 17.42 -4.38 0.87
N THR A 43 16.54 -4.19 -0.11
CA THR A 43 15.19 -3.67 0.10
C THR A 43 14.13 -4.69 -0.29
N VAL A 44 12.94 -4.53 0.28
CA VAL A 44 11.73 -5.27 -0.07
C VAL A 44 10.59 -4.28 -0.35
N THR A 45 9.63 -4.71 -1.16
CA THR A 45 8.46 -3.92 -1.49
C THR A 45 7.23 -4.44 -0.79
N TYR A 46 6.37 -3.53 -0.37
CA TYR A 46 5.01 -3.79 0.06
C TYR A 46 4.06 -2.97 -0.79
N SER A 47 2.85 -3.46 -1.01
CA SER A 47 1.81 -2.64 -1.61
C SER A 47 0.43 -2.96 -1.07
N THR A 48 -0.50 -2.04 -1.30
CA THR A 48 -1.90 -2.44 -1.35
C THR A 48 -2.15 -3.33 -2.58
N LEU A 49 -3.11 -4.24 -2.46
CA LEU A 49 -3.65 -5.02 -3.57
C LEU A 49 -5.17 -4.99 -3.51
N GLY A 50 -5.79 -4.32 -4.46
CA GLY A 50 -7.24 -4.18 -4.56
C GLY A 50 -7.76 -2.79 -4.21
N LEU A 51 -6.93 -1.85 -3.71
CA LEU A 51 -7.36 -0.46 -3.49
C LEU A 51 -7.80 0.19 -4.81
N SER A 52 -7.16 -0.20 -5.91
CA SER A 52 -7.50 0.27 -7.26
C SER A 52 -8.87 -0.20 -7.76
N ASN A 53 -9.56 -1.11 -7.05
CA ASN A 53 -10.96 -1.46 -7.33
C ASN A 53 -11.92 -0.30 -7.01
N GLU A 54 -11.50 0.61 -6.14
CA GLU A 54 -12.23 1.83 -5.81
C GLU A 54 -11.84 3.00 -6.73
N ARG A 55 -12.78 3.93 -6.92
CA ARG A 55 -12.56 5.14 -7.74
C ARG A 55 -12.48 6.37 -6.86
N LEU A 56 -11.27 6.72 -6.47
CA LEU A 56 -10.99 7.88 -5.65
C LEU A 56 -11.01 9.17 -6.47
N VAL A 57 -11.32 10.30 -5.84
CA VAL A 57 -11.43 11.59 -6.55
C VAL A 57 -10.17 12.43 -6.33
N SER A 58 -9.58 12.94 -7.41
CA SER A 58 -8.51 13.93 -7.30
C SER A 58 -9.02 15.24 -6.67
N SER A 59 -8.39 15.68 -5.58
CA SER A 59 -8.67 16.96 -4.94
C SER A 59 -8.50 18.16 -5.88
N VAL A 60 -7.53 18.08 -6.79
CA VAL A 60 -7.16 19.16 -7.74
C VAL A 60 -8.01 19.13 -9.00
N SER A 61 -8.03 17.99 -9.72
CA SER A 61 -8.62 17.94 -11.07
C SER A 61 -10.05 17.38 -11.10
N LYS A 62 -10.56 16.88 -9.98
CA LYS A 62 -11.86 16.17 -9.85
C LYS A 62 -12.01 14.92 -10.72
N LYS A 63 -10.92 14.43 -11.32
CA LYS A 63 -10.91 13.18 -12.09
C LYS A 63 -10.98 11.99 -11.13
N GLN A 64 -11.57 10.89 -11.61
CA GLN A 64 -11.50 9.61 -10.92
C GLN A 64 -10.13 8.95 -11.15
N ILE A 65 -9.52 8.47 -10.07
CA ILE A 65 -8.21 7.82 -10.04
C ILE A 65 -8.37 6.47 -9.36
N ARG A 66 -7.77 5.44 -9.97
CA ARG A 66 -7.56 4.11 -9.38
C ARG A 66 -6.08 4.00 -9.05
N GLN A 67 -5.73 3.64 -7.84
CA GLN A 67 -4.34 3.60 -7.38
C GLN A 67 -4.09 2.47 -6.40
N GLU A 68 -2.87 1.96 -6.41
CA GLU A 68 -2.30 1.21 -5.30
C GLU A 68 -1.23 2.07 -4.63
N LEU A 69 -0.97 1.82 -3.36
CA LEU A 69 0.10 2.45 -2.60
C LEU A 69 1.29 1.49 -2.54
N ILE A 70 2.50 2.00 -2.78
CA ILE A 70 3.75 1.25 -2.72
C ILE A 70 4.59 1.76 -1.56
N PHE A 71 5.17 0.85 -0.79
CA PHE A 71 6.13 1.14 0.27
C PHE A 71 7.39 0.30 0.07
N VAL A 72 8.57 0.91 0.22
CA VAL A 72 9.85 0.21 0.14
C VAL A 72 10.56 0.38 1.48
N SER A 73 11.04 -0.71 2.05
CA SER A 73 11.84 -0.71 3.29
C SER A 73 13.12 -1.53 3.11
N TYR A 74 14.06 -1.38 4.04
CA TYR A 74 15.18 -2.30 4.13
C TYR A 74 14.69 -3.67 4.57
N SER A 75 15.21 -4.73 3.94
CA SER A 75 14.86 -6.11 4.28
C SER A 75 15.19 -6.46 5.74
N THR A 76 16.19 -5.81 6.32
CA THR A 76 16.59 -5.97 7.73
C THR A 76 15.58 -5.41 8.73
N PHE A 77 14.65 -4.56 8.28
CA PHE A 77 13.62 -3.96 9.14
C PHE A 77 12.47 -4.94 9.43
N GLY A 78 12.36 -6.03 8.67
CA GLY A 78 11.21 -6.92 8.75
C GLY A 78 9.92 -6.22 8.32
N ASP A 79 8.78 -6.71 8.82
CA ASP A 79 7.45 -6.21 8.47
C ASP A 79 6.89 -5.21 9.48
N GLU A 80 7.71 -4.73 10.43
CA GLU A 80 7.25 -3.97 11.59
C GLU A 80 6.48 -2.71 11.18
N ASN A 81 5.23 -2.56 11.65
CA ASN A 81 4.30 -1.44 11.40
C ASN A 81 3.96 -1.14 9.92
N ILE A 82 4.72 -1.61 8.93
CA ILE A 82 4.55 -1.29 7.50
C ILE A 82 3.15 -1.68 6.99
N PRO A 83 2.64 -2.91 7.23
CA PRO A 83 1.30 -3.27 6.81
C PRO A 83 0.22 -2.39 7.46
N GLY A 84 0.37 -2.10 8.76
CA GLY A 84 -0.56 -1.23 9.49
C GLY A 84 -0.58 0.20 8.93
N ILE A 85 0.59 0.76 8.60
CA ILE A 85 0.70 2.09 8.00
C ILE A 85 0.01 2.11 6.63
N LEU A 86 0.32 1.16 5.74
CA LEU A 86 -0.30 1.10 4.41
C LEU A 86 -1.82 0.92 4.49
N GLN A 87 -2.28 0.07 5.41
CA GLN A 87 -3.69 -0.16 5.65
C GLN A 87 -4.39 1.10 6.15
N GLN A 88 -3.85 1.77 7.17
CA GLN A 88 -4.42 3.01 7.71
C GLN A 88 -4.51 4.10 6.64
N VAL A 89 -3.44 4.29 5.85
CA VAL A 89 -3.39 5.29 4.79
C VAL A 89 -4.39 4.95 3.67
N GLY A 90 -4.48 3.69 3.25
CA GLY A 90 -5.46 3.26 2.25
C GLY A 90 -6.91 3.44 2.74
N LEU A 91 -7.20 3.08 3.99
CA LEU A 91 -8.53 3.25 4.59
C LEU A 91 -8.92 4.73 4.71
N GLU A 92 -7.98 5.61 5.05
CA GLU A 92 -8.25 7.06 5.08
C GLU A 92 -8.55 7.62 3.69
N ALA A 93 -7.87 7.13 2.64
CA ALA A 93 -8.17 7.49 1.25
C ALA A 93 -9.61 7.09 0.86
N LEU A 94 -10.03 5.87 1.23
CA LEU A 94 -11.39 5.39 0.99
C LEU A 94 -12.43 6.20 1.77
N LYS A 95 -12.19 6.41 3.06
CA LYS A 95 -13.08 7.16 3.95
C LYS A 95 -13.31 8.61 3.49
N THR A 96 -12.26 9.26 3.00
CA THR A 96 -12.33 10.63 2.47
C THR A 96 -12.73 10.70 1.00
N ASN A 97 -12.80 9.54 0.32
CA ASN A 97 -12.97 9.40 -1.13
C ASN A 97 -11.98 10.28 -1.93
N ASN A 98 -10.75 10.41 -1.44
CA ASN A 98 -9.75 11.30 -1.99
C ASN A 98 -8.53 10.51 -2.50
N ALA A 99 -8.14 10.77 -3.74
CA ALA A 99 -6.94 10.19 -4.32
C ALA A 99 -5.72 10.98 -3.87
N TYR A 100 -4.70 10.28 -3.38
CA TYR A 100 -3.40 10.88 -3.09
C TYR A 100 -2.66 11.27 -4.37
N LEU A 101 -2.13 12.48 -4.39
CA LEU A 101 -1.33 13.03 -5.47
C LEU A 101 0.13 13.08 -5.06
N ARG A 102 1.01 13.11 -6.07
CA ARG A 102 2.44 13.25 -5.82
C ARG A 102 2.72 14.56 -5.08
N GLY A 103 3.36 14.45 -3.92
CA GLY A 103 3.69 15.58 -3.06
C GLY A 103 2.69 15.82 -1.93
N ASP A 104 1.59 15.05 -1.88
CA ASP A 104 0.69 15.08 -0.73
C ASP A 104 1.43 14.61 0.54
N VAL A 105 1.14 15.30 1.64
CA VAL A 105 1.66 14.97 2.97
C VAL A 105 0.51 14.38 3.77
N ILE A 106 0.73 13.18 4.31
CA ILE A 106 -0.28 12.43 5.06
C ILE A 106 0.14 12.42 6.54
N GLY A 107 -0.71 12.93 7.42
CA GLY A 107 -0.43 13.09 8.85
C GLY A 107 -0.48 14.55 9.33
N PRO A 108 0.19 14.89 10.44
CA PRO A 108 1.12 14.06 11.21
C PRO A 108 0.42 12.89 11.94
N TYR A 109 1.06 11.74 11.93
CA TYR A 109 0.79 10.63 12.85
C TYR A 109 1.99 10.55 13.80
N GLY A 110 1.81 10.05 15.03
CA GLY A 110 2.87 10.03 16.04
C GLY A 110 4.08 9.16 15.64
N THR A 111 4.80 8.63 16.62
CA THR A 111 5.92 7.71 16.36
C THR A 111 5.45 6.52 15.51
N LEU A 112 5.99 6.39 14.29
CA LEU A 112 5.66 5.30 13.36
C LEU A 112 6.56 4.07 13.57
N PHE A 113 7.79 4.30 14.01
CA PHE A 113 8.78 3.26 14.30
C PHE A 113 9.54 3.66 15.57
N GLU A 114 9.78 2.68 16.44
CA GLU A 114 10.71 2.89 17.56
C GLU A 114 12.15 3.02 17.00
N GLY A 115 12.95 3.88 17.62
CA GLY A 115 14.32 4.19 17.19
C GLY A 115 15.37 3.34 17.88
#